data_AF-A0A1M7DQN2-F1
#
_entry.id   AF-A0A1M7DQN2-F1
#
_cell.length_a   1.000
_cell.length_b   1.000
_cell.length_c   1.000
_cell.angle_alpha   90.00
_cell.angle_beta   90.00
_cell.angle_gamma   90.00
#
_symmetry.space_group_name_H-M   'P 1'
#
loop_
_entity.id
_entity.type
_entity.pdbx_description
1 polymer ?
#
loop_
_entity_poly.entity_id
_entity_poly.type
_entity_poly.pdbx_seq_one_letter_code
_entity_poly.pdbx_strand_id
1 'polypeptide(L)' 'MNKLLNILSLLGSFLIVFGVLFLVQDITIGRIYYVKNLIVYNFLPFKYLVFTASSLLIILRFVDFYIPKRGK' A
#
# COMPACT_ATOMS: atom_id res chain seq x y z
N MET A 1 -9.35 -13.40 -23.91
CA MET A 1 -9.37 -12.68 -22.63
C MET A 1 -8.36 -11.55 -22.71
N ASN A 2 -8.79 -10.31 -22.50
CA ASN A 2 -7.88 -9.16 -22.58
C ASN A 2 -6.96 -9.20 -21.36
N LYS A 3 -5.73 -9.72 -21.53
CA LYS A 3 -4.69 -9.76 -20.48
C LYS A 3 -4.56 -8.39 -19.78
N LEU A 4 -4.74 -7.33 -20.55
CA LEU A 4 -4.77 -5.95 -20.09
C LEU A 4 -5.83 -5.69 -19.00
N LEU A 5 -7.06 -6.21 -19.16
CA LEU A 5 -8.13 -6.03 -18.18
C LEU A 5 -7.82 -6.74 -16.86
N ASN A 6 -7.23 -7.94 -16.92
CA ASN A 6 -6.85 -8.69 -15.72
C ASN A 6 -5.69 -7.99 -14.97
N ILE A 7 -4.72 -7.43 -15.70
CA ILE A 7 -3.62 -6.66 -15.10
C ILE A 7 -4.17 -5.40 -14.43
N LEU A 8 -5.07 -4.66 -15.09
CA LEU A 8 -5.72 -3.49 -14.50
C LEU A 8 -6.51 -3.84 -13.23
N SER A 9 -7.25 -4.96 -13.25
CA SER A 9 -7.99 -5.43 -12.08
C SER A 9 -7.06 -5.77 -10.90
N LEU A 10 -5.92 -6.42 -11.18
CA LEU A 10 -4.93 -6.78 -10.17
C LEU A 10 -4.30 -5.51 -9.57
N LEU A 11 -3.84 -4.59 -10.42
CA LEU A 11 -3.22 -3.34 -9.99
C LEU A 11 -4.19 -2.46 -9.21
N GLY A 12 -5.45 -2.35 -9.66
CA GLY A 12 -6.47 -1.60 -8.95
C GLY A 12 -6.71 -2.16 -7.55
N SER A 13 -6.83 -3.49 -7.42
CA SER A 13 -7.01 -4.14 -6.12
C SER A 13 -5.80 -3.92 -5.21
N PHE A 14 -4.59 -4.03 -5.75
CA PHE A 14 -3.35 -3.77 -5.01
C PHE A 14 -3.29 -2.32 -4.50
N LEU A 15 -3.55 -1.34 -5.37
CA LEU A 15 -3.51 0.07 -5.02
C LEU A 15 -4.54 0.44 -3.94
N ILE A 16 -5.74 -0.16 -4.00
CA ILE A 16 -6.77 0.06 -2.98
C ILE A 16 -6.29 -0.46 -1.62
N VAL A 17 -5.82 -1.70 -1.55
CA VAL A 17 -5.35 -2.28 -0.27
C VAL A 17 -4.16 -1.49 0.28
N PHE A 18 -3.20 -1.16 -0.58
CA PHE A 18 -2.04 -0.34 -0.20
C PHE A 18 -2.47 1.03 0.33
N GLY A 19 -3.36 1.74 -0.38
CA GLY A 19 -3.84 3.04 0.03
C GLY A 19 -4.58 3.01 1.37
N VAL A 20 -5.42 1.98 1.60
CA VAL A 20 -6.13 1.80 2.87
C VAL A 20 -5.16 1.56 4.01
N LEU A 21 -4.19 0.66 3.85
CA LEU A 21 -3.18 0.38 4.89
C LEU A 21 -2.36 1.62 5.23
N PHE A 22 -1.91 2.34 4.21
CA PHE A 22 -1.14 3.56 4.38
C PHE A 22 -1.95 4.64 5.12
N LEU A 23 -3.22 4.81 4.78
CA LEU A 23 -4.11 5.78 5.43
C LEU A 23 -4.35 5.40 6.90
N VAL A 24 -4.58 4.13 7.20
CA VAL A 24 -4.72 3.64 8.59
C VAL A 24 -3.46 3.94 9.38
N GLN A 25 -2.27 3.70 8.81
CA GLN A 25 -0.99 4.00 9.46
C GLN A 25 -0.78 5.50 9.68
N ASP A 26 -1.17 6.36 8.74
CA ASP A 26 -1.05 7.81 8.90
C ASP A 26 -2.01 8.36 9.97
N ILE A 27 -3.23 7.85 10.06
CA ILE A 27 -4.19 8.25 11.10
C ILE A 27 -3.76 7.77 12.48
N THR A 28 -3.26 6.55 12.59
CA THR A 28 -2.91 5.93 13.88
C THR A 28 -1.53 6.38 14.38
N ILE A 29 -0.49 6.11 13.58
CA ILE A 29 0.92 6.31 13.94
C ILE A 29 1.43 7.66 13.42
N GLY A 30 0.97 8.11 12.24
CA GLY A 30 1.42 9.35 11.61
C GLY A 30 1.09 10.62 12.39
N ARG A 31 0.16 10.55 13.35
CA ARG A 31 -0.17 11.63 14.29
C ARG A 31 0.80 11.75 15.48
N ILE A 32 1.67 10.77 15.71
CA ILE A 32 2.65 10.81 16.79
C ILE A 32 3.72 11.86 16.44
N TYR A 33 3.93 12.84 17.32
CA TYR A 33 4.77 14.02 17.07
C TYR A 33 6.21 13.67 16.65
N TYR A 34 6.79 12.62 17.23
CA TYR A 34 8.11 12.10 16.86
C TYR A 34 8.17 11.56 15.43
N VAL A 35 7.13 10.87 14.98
CA VAL A 35 7.05 10.29 13.63
C VAL A 35 6.83 11.38 12.57
N LYS A 36 6.17 12.48 12.95
CA LYS A 36 5.91 13.64 12.07
C LYS A 36 7.18 14.45 11.78
N ASN A 37 8.07 14.59 12.77
CA ASN A 37 9.25 15.47 12.69
C ASN A 37 10.54 14.76 12.25
N LEU A 38 10.50 13.43 12.08
CA LEU A 38 11.61 12.68 11.50
C LEU A 38 11.64 12.89 9.99
N ILE A 39 12.52 13.76 9.53
CA ILE A 39 12.77 14.04 8.12
C ILE A 39 14.05 13.32 7.71
N VAL A 40 13.98 12.60 6.60
CA VAL A 40 15.12 11.94 5.96
C VAL A 40 15.44 12.69 4.67
N TYR A 41 16.72 12.96 4.42
CA TYR A 41 17.19 13.74 3.27
C TYR A 41 16.47 15.09 3.08
N ASN A 42 16.28 15.89 4.14
CA ASN A 42 15.75 17.28 4.12
C ASN A 42 14.34 17.52 3.52
N PHE A 43 13.74 16.59 2.78
CA PHE A 43 12.44 16.78 2.12
C PHE A 43 11.49 15.58 2.26
N LEU A 44 11.99 14.38 2.61
CA LEU A 44 11.17 13.18 2.68
C LEU A 44 10.84 12.82 4.14
N PRO A 45 9.57 12.89 4.56
CA PRO A 45 9.17 12.40 5.87
C PRO A 45 9.50 10.92 6.03
N PHE A 46 10.24 10.56 7.08
CA PHE A 46 10.61 9.17 7.38
C PHE A 46 9.40 8.24 7.44
N LYS A 47 8.27 8.77 7.92
CA LYS A 47 6.99 8.06 7.99
C LYS A 47 6.58 7.41 6.67
N TYR A 48 6.87 8.03 5.52
CA TYR A 48 6.49 7.49 4.22
C TYR A 48 7.28 6.23 3.86
N LEU A 49 8.55 6.16 4.22
CA LEU A 49 9.36 4.96 4.02
C LEU A 49 8.87 3.81 4.90
N VAL A 50 8.63 4.10 6.18
CA VAL A 50 8.16 3.10 7.16
C VAL A 50 6.77 2.59 6.79
N PHE A 51 5.85 3.48 6.40
CA PHE A 51 4.48 3.11 6.06
C PHE A 51 4.42 2.31 4.75
N THR A 52 5.20 2.72 3.75
CA THR A 52 5.30 1.98 2.49
C THR A 52 5.87 0.58 2.73
N ALA A 53 6.98 0.47 3.46
CA ALA A 53 7.64 -0.81 3.73
C ALA A 53 6.74 -1.76 4.53
N SER A 54 6.09 -1.26 5.59
CA SER A 54 5.19 -2.07 6.41
C SER A 54 3.92 -2.47 5.67
N SER A 55 3.32 -1.57 4.87
CA SER A 55 2.16 -1.88 4.03
C SER A 55 2.50 -2.97 3.01
N LEU A 56 3.67 -2.89 2.36
CA LEU A 56 4.15 -3.93 1.44
C LEU A 56 4.36 -5.28 2.16
N LEU A 57 4.98 -5.28 3.34
CA LEU A 57 5.17 -6.50 4.12
C LEU A 57 3.84 -7.16 4.50
N ILE A 58 2.84 -6.37 4.89
CA ILE A 58 1.50 -6.88 5.22
C ILE A 58 0.84 -7.48 3.97
N ILE A 59 0.86 -6.75 2.85
CA ILE A 59 0.26 -7.22 1.60
C ILE A 59 0.90 -8.53 1.15
N LEU A 60 2.24 -8.59 1.11
CA LEU A 60 2.98 -9.77 0.67
C LEU A 60 2.76 -10.99 1.57
N ARG A 61 2.45 -10.78 2.86
CA ARG A 61 2.32 -11.87 3.83
C ARG A 61 0.88 -12.32 4.07
N PHE A 62 -0.10 -11.43 3.88
CA PHE A 62 -1.48 -11.67 4.31
C PHE A 62 -2.55 -11.43 3.24
N VAL A 63 -2.20 -10.90 2.07
CA VAL A 63 -3.18 -10.51 1.05
C VAL A 63 -2.91 -11.25 -0.26
N ASP A 64 -3.81 -12.18 -0.59
CA ASP A 64 -3.83 -12.85 -1.88
C ASP A 64 -4.78 -12.13 -2.84
N PHE A 65 -4.26 -11.64 -3.96
CA PHE A 65 -5.08 -11.01 -5.00
C PHE A 65 -5.60 -12.06 -5.97
N TYR A 66 -6.93 -12.21 -6.01
CA TYR A 66 -7.58 -13.13 -6.94
C TYR A 66 -7.57 -12.57 -8.37
N ILE A 67 -7.08 -13.36 -9.33
CA ILE A 67 -7.19 -13.06 -10.75
C ILE A 67 -8.44 -13.75 -11.29
N PRO A 68 -9.46 -13.00 -11.76
CA PRO A 68 -10.66 -13.61 -12.28
C PRO A 68 -10.37 -14.39 -13.56
N LYS A 69 -10.52 -15.72 -13.48
CA LYS A 69 -10.65 -16.59 -14.65
C LYS A 69 -12.12 -16.59 -15.06
N ARG A 70 -12.53 -15.68 -15.95
CA ARG A 70 -13.85 -15.80 -16.58
C ARG A 70 -13.81 -17.00 -17.53
N GLY A 71 -14.50 -18.07 -17.15
CA GLY A 71 -14.76 -19.23 -18.00
C GLY A 71 -15.44 -18.79 -19.30
N LYS A 72 -15.17 -19.55 -20.37
CA LYS A 72 -15.72 -19.35 -21.72
C LYS A 72 -17.21 -19.09 -21.72
#